data_AF-A0A3M2C0V6-F1
#
_entry.id   AF-A0A3M2C0V6-F1
#
_cell.length_a   1.000
_cell.length_b   1.000
_cell.length_c   1.000
_cell.angle_alpha   90.00
_cell.angle_beta   90.00
_cell.angle_gamma   90.00
#
_symmetry.space_group_name_H-M   'P 1'
#
loop_
_entity.id
_entity.type
_entity.pdbx_description
1 polymer ?
#
loop_
_entity_poly.entity_id
_entity_poly.type
_entity_poly.pdbx_seq_one_letter_code
_entity_poly.pdbx_strand_id
1 'polypeptide(L)'
;MLLVLLTACDTVDGVRNELRDLTPHETYAEALAAAGLANTRLARAWHDAARRALPSAPVVTPPYEEEGVFFADQPEARAYRLRLRRGQELQVRVALDSTRSGRLFLDVFRLPDDSARAPLPLVSGDSARGLYRLVASRTADYAVRLQPELLVDGRYTLSLAVDASLAFPVEGRSTRSIQSVFGDPREGGRRSHHGVDIFAPRWTPVLSASDGVVARVRETPIGGRVVWVRDADAPQSLYYAHLQQQTVREGQRVRRGDTLGFVGNTGNARTTPPHLHFGVYVRGRGPVDPWYYLWRPDRTPPARTAPLDALGAWTRTAGPGLRL
;
A
#
# COMPACT_ATOMS: atom_id res chain seq x y z
N MET A 1 -30.13 1.73 1.21
CA MET A 1 -29.32 1.75 2.45
C MET A 1 -27.84 1.54 2.12
N LEU A 2 -27.21 2.50 1.42
CA LEU A 2 -25.78 2.43 1.01
C LEU A 2 -25.00 3.70 1.40
N LEU A 3 -25.70 4.76 1.86
CA LEU A 3 -25.10 6.07 2.16
C LEU A 3 -24.52 6.18 3.59
N VAL A 4 -24.91 5.29 4.52
CA VAL A 4 -24.56 5.41 5.95
C VAL A 4 -23.19 4.80 6.28
N LEU A 5 -22.67 3.88 5.46
CA LEU A 5 -21.38 3.22 5.72
C LEU A 5 -20.16 4.03 5.24
N LEU A 6 -20.32 4.85 4.20
CA LEU A 6 -19.24 5.66 3.64
C LEU A 6 -18.86 6.81 4.59
N THR A 7 -19.85 7.48 5.17
CA THR A 7 -19.62 8.59 6.12
C THR A 7 -18.92 8.14 7.39
N ALA A 8 -19.18 6.91 7.86
CA ALA A 8 -18.58 6.37 9.07
C ALA A 8 -17.06 6.18 8.97
N CYS A 9 -16.55 5.72 7.82
CA CYS A 9 -15.12 5.48 7.64
C CYS A 9 -14.32 6.78 7.62
N ASP A 10 -14.82 7.80 6.92
CA ASP A 10 -14.13 9.09 6.83
C ASP A 10 -14.25 9.88 8.15
N THR A 11 -15.25 9.59 8.99
CA THR A 11 -15.37 10.22 10.32
C THR A 11 -14.33 9.65 11.28
N VAL A 12 -14.09 8.34 11.23
CA VAL A 12 -13.00 7.70 11.99
C VAL A 12 -11.64 8.24 11.53
N ASP A 13 -11.46 8.47 10.23
CA ASP A 13 -10.25 9.06 9.68
C ASP A 13 -10.01 10.49 10.19
N GLY A 14 -11.07 11.31 10.29
CA GLY A 14 -10.99 12.64 10.89
C GLY A 14 -10.47 12.63 12.33
N VAL A 15 -11.07 11.80 13.19
CA VAL A 15 -10.63 11.65 14.60
C VAL A 15 -9.18 11.14 14.68
N ARG A 16 -8.79 10.20 13.82
CA ARG A 16 -7.40 9.71 13.76
C ARG A 16 -6.42 10.81 13.36
N ASN A 17 -6.82 11.69 12.47
CA ASN A 17 -5.98 12.82 12.06
C ASN A 17 -5.79 13.85 13.18
N GLU A 18 -6.76 14.02 14.08
CA GLU A 18 -6.64 14.95 15.21
C GLU A 18 -5.78 14.40 16.35
N LEU A 19 -5.72 13.08 16.53
CA LEU A 19 -5.06 12.43 17.66
C LEU A 19 -3.62 11.96 17.37
N ARG A 20 -3.11 12.17 16.15
CA ARG A 20 -1.76 11.74 15.76
C ARG A 20 -0.71 12.79 16.12
N ASP A 21 0.54 12.34 16.17
CA ASP A 21 1.69 13.25 16.17
C ASP A 21 1.75 14.04 14.86
N LEU A 22 2.37 15.23 14.94
CA LEU A 22 2.65 16.06 13.78
C LEU A 22 3.60 15.34 12.80
N THR A 23 3.36 15.52 11.50
CA THR A 23 4.30 15.04 10.48
C THR A 23 5.57 15.90 10.49
N PRO A 24 6.71 15.44 9.93
CA PRO A 24 7.89 16.30 9.80
C PRO A 24 7.62 17.63 9.08
N HIS A 25 6.71 17.62 8.11
CA HIS A 25 6.23 18.83 7.42
C HIS A 25 5.49 19.77 8.36
N GLU A 26 4.59 19.25 9.20
CA GLU A 26 3.84 20.04 10.17
C GLU A 26 4.70 20.52 11.34
N THR A 27 5.63 19.69 11.81
CA THR A 27 6.64 20.11 12.80
C THR A 27 7.47 21.28 12.27
N TYR A 28 7.85 21.25 10.99
CA TYR A 28 8.56 22.36 10.36
C TYR A 28 7.69 23.62 10.24
N ALA A 29 6.41 23.48 9.89
CA ALA A 29 5.44 24.57 9.92
C ALA A 29 5.34 25.24 11.29
N GLU A 30 5.21 24.45 12.36
CA GLU A 30 5.19 24.95 13.74
C GLU A 30 6.52 25.62 14.11
N ALA A 31 7.66 25.10 13.65
CA ALA A 31 8.95 25.73 13.87
C ALA A 31 9.06 27.11 13.19
N LEU A 32 8.51 27.27 11.98
CA LEU A 32 8.40 28.57 11.33
C LEU A 32 7.50 29.53 12.11
N ALA A 33 6.40 29.04 12.68
CA ALA A 33 5.52 29.85 13.52
C ALA A 33 6.21 30.29 14.82
N ALA A 34 6.89 29.36 15.51
CA ALA A 34 7.65 29.63 16.73
C ALA A 34 8.80 30.62 16.50
N ALA A 35 9.42 30.61 15.31
CA ALA A 35 10.43 31.56 14.90
C ALA A 35 9.86 32.95 14.49
N GLY A 36 8.54 33.15 14.58
CA GLY A 36 7.88 34.40 14.14
C GLY A 36 7.80 34.58 12.62
N LEU A 37 8.08 33.52 11.85
CA LEU A 37 8.16 33.57 10.40
C LEU A 37 6.85 33.21 9.68
N ALA A 38 5.85 32.66 10.37
CA ALA A 38 4.59 32.20 9.76
C ALA A 38 3.88 33.28 8.90
N ASN A 39 4.00 34.55 9.30
CA ASN A 39 3.38 35.69 8.60
C ASN A 39 4.30 36.36 7.58
N THR A 40 5.44 35.75 7.24
CA THR A 40 6.28 36.22 6.13
C THR A 40 5.66 35.84 4.79
N ARG A 41 6.03 36.55 3.72
CA ARG A 41 5.58 36.21 2.36
C ARG A 41 6.01 34.79 1.95
N LEU A 42 7.25 34.41 2.29
CA LEU A 42 7.80 33.10 1.98
C LEU A 42 7.08 31.98 2.73
N ALA A 43 6.86 32.11 4.04
CA ALA A 43 6.16 31.08 4.82
C ALA A 43 4.70 30.90 4.35
N ARG A 44 3.97 31.99 4.10
CA ARG A 44 2.63 31.91 3.51
C ARG A 44 2.63 31.22 2.15
N ALA A 45 3.57 31.59 1.26
CA ALA A 45 3.71 30.95 -0.04
C ALA A 45 4.00 29.45 0.07
N TRP A 46 4.84 29.04 1.03
CA TRP A 46 5.15 27.64 1.31
C TRP A 46 3.93 26.86 1.80
N HIS A 47 3.15 27.41 2.75
CA HIS A 47 1.89 26.80 3.19
C HIS A 47 0.88 26.70 2.04
N ASP A 48 0.75 27.75 1.25
CA ASP A 48 -0.17 27.80 0.13
C ASP A 48 0.19 26.79 -0.96
N ALA A 49 1.48 26.64 -1.27
CA ALA A 49 1.97 25.62 -2.18
C ALA A 49 1.56 24.22 -1.70
N ALA A 50 1.78 23.93 -0.41
CA ALA A 50 1.42 22.66 0.23
C ALA A 50 -0.08 22.34 0.07
N ARG A 51 -0.94 23.35 0.29
CA ARG A 51 -2.41 23.22 0.20
C ARG A 51 -2.89 23.03 -1.24
N ARG A 52 -2.31 23.77 -2.20
CA ARG A 52 -2.73 23.70 -3.61
C ARG A 52 -2.26 22.43 -4.32
N ALA A 53 -1.16 21.81 -3.87
CA ALA A 53 -0.60 20.64 -4.53
C ALA A 53 -1.56 19.43 -4.50
N LEU A 54 -2.22 19.15 -3.36
CA LEU A 54 -3.05 17.94 -3.22
C LEU A 54 -4.28 17.91 -4.16
N PRO A 55 -5.12 18.97 -4.25
CA PRO A 55 -6.27 18.96 -5.16
C PRO A 55 -5.90 18.96 -6.65
N SER A 56 -4.70 19.47 -6.99
CA SER A 56 -4.21 19.56 -8.37
C SER A 56 -3.30 18.39 -8.77
N ALA A 57 -3.15 17.39 -7.91
CA ALA A 57 -2.24 16.26 -8.12
C ALA A 57 -2.63 15.46 -9.39
N PRO A 58 -1.74 15.35 -10.40
CA PRO A 58 -1.97 14.49 -11.55
C PRO A 58 -2.11 13.03 -11.13
N VAL A 59 -2.92 12.28 -11.88
CA VAL A 59 -3.07 10.84 -11.68
C VAL A 59 -1.89 10.12 -12.32
N VAL A 60 -1.18 9.31 -11.54
CA VAL A 60 -0.05 8.50 -11.98
C VAL A 60 -0.32 7.02 -11.76
N THR A 61 0.31 6.16 -12.57
CA THR A 61 0.17 4.70 -12.47
C THR A 61 1.54 4.08 -12.19
N PRO A 62 1.73 3.41 -11.03
CA PRO A 62 2.96 2.67 -10.76
C PRO A 62 3.18 1.47 -11.72
N PRO A 63 4.43 1.09 -12.05
CA PRO A 63 5.68 1.76 -11.65
C PRO A 63 5.82 3.13 -12.32
N TYR A 64 6.16 4.13 -11.51
CA TYR A 64 6.27 5.52 -11.92
C TYR A 64 7.56 6.12 -11.37
N GLU A 65 8.24 6.91 -12.18
CA GLU A 65 9.44 7.62 -11.82
C GLU A 65 9.34 9.07 -12.29
N GLU A 66 9.89 10.00 -11.52
CA GLU A 66 10.04 11.39 -11.93
C GLU A 66 11.36 11.95 -11.41
N GLU A 67 12.00 12.76 -12.24
CA GLU A 67 13.04 13.69 -11.83
C GLU A 67 12.55 15.13 -11.97
N GLY A 68 12.86 15.94 -10.97
CA GLY A 68 12.51 17.36 -10.99
C GLY A 68 13.48 18.20 -10.19
N VAL A 69 13.25 19.51 -10.22
CA VAL A 69 14.06 20.50 -9.51
C VAL A 69 13.16 21.39 -8.67
N PHE A 70 13.59 21.70 -7.46
CA PHE A 70 13.04 22.77 -6.65
C PHE A 70 14.01 23.96 -6.65
N PHE A 71 13.46 25.17 -6.75
CA PHE A 71 14.24 26.41 -6.69
C PHE A 71 14.06 27.07 -5.32
N ALA A 72 15.15 27.50 -4.70
CA ALA A 72 15.13 28.02 -3.34
C ALA A 72 14.28 29.29 -3.17
N ASP A 73 14.17 30.12 -4.20
CA ASP A 73 13.42 31.37 -4.19
C ASP A 73 11.92 31.19 -4.50
N GLN A 74 11.50 29.99 -4.88
CA GLN A 74 10.14 29.66 -5.27
C GLN A 74 9.59 28.53 -4.38
N PRO A 75 8.90 28.88 -3.27
CA PRO A 75 8.25 27.88 -2.44
C PRO A 75 7.22 27.07 -3.23
N GLU A 76 7.52 25.80 -3.44
CA GLU A 76 6.70 24.88 -4.23
C GLU A 76 6.43 23.58 -3.46
N ALA A 77 5.35 22.92 -3.83
CA ALA A 77 5.05 21.56 -3.43
C ALA A 77 4.54 20.80 -4.64
N ARG A 78 4.95 19.54 -4.77
CA ARG A 78 4.51 18.64 -5.84
C ARG A 78 3.68 17.53 -5.23
N ALA A 79 2.65 17.09 -5.93
CA ALA A 79 1.84 15.98 -5.47
C ALA A 79 1.42 15.07 -6.63
N TYR A 80 1.19 13.80 -6.32
CA TYR A 80 0.85 12.76 -7.28
C TYR A 80 -0.26 11.90 -6.71
N ARG A 81 -1.34 11.70 -7.47
CA ARG A 81 -2.49 10.89 -7.06
C ARG A 81 -2.42 9.52 -7.70
N LEU A 82 -2.73 8.47 -6.93
CA LEU A 82 -2.76 7.10 -7.41
C LEU A 82 -3.88 6.31 -6.74
N ARG A 83 -4.45 5.35 -7.46
CA ARG A 83 -5.46 4.42 -6.97
C ARG A 83 -4.77 3.17 -6.41
N LEU A 84 -4.95 2.87 -5.13
CA LEU A 84 -4.49 1.62 -4.54
C LEU A 84 -5.68 0.72 -4.19
N ARG A 85 -5.50 -0.59 -4.34
CA ARG A 85 -6.41 -1.64 -3.89
C ARG A 85 -6.00 -2.08 -2.49
N ARG A 86 -6.98 -2.48 -1.67
CA ARG A 86 -6.72 -3.06 -0.35
C ARG A 86 -5.68 -4.19 -0.45
N GLY A 87 -4.67 -4.16 0.40
CA GLY A 87 -3.63 -5.19 0.48
C GLY A 87 -2.40 -4.92 -0.39
N GLN A 88 -2.45 -3.96 -1.31
CA GLN A 88 -1.24 -3.54 -2.04
C GLN A 88 -0.30 -2.78 -1.11
N GLU A 89 0.99 -3.05 -1.20
CA GLU A 89 2.03 -2.21 -0.61
C GLU A 89 2.47 -1.15 -1.62
N LEU A 90 2.37 0.12 -1.25
CA LEU A 90 3.01 1.22 -1.96
C LEU A 90 4.44 1.40 -1.40
N GLN A 91 5.42 1.38 -2.28
CA GLN A 91 6.80 1.77 -2.01
C GLN A 91 7.04 3.15 -2.62
N VAL A 92 7.46 4.10 -1.79
CA VAL A 92 7.79 5.46 -2.20
C VAL A 92 9.27 5.69 -1.92
N ARG A 93 10.07 5.83 -2.98
CA ARG A 93 11.47 6.24 -2.88
C ARG A 93 11.61 7.70 -3.23
N VAL A 94 12.35 8.42 -2.42
CA VAL A 94 12.65 9.84 -2.65
C VAL A 94 14.12 10.11 -2.36
N ALA A 95 14.77 10.90 -3.20
CA ALA A 95 16.08 11.45 -2.90
C ALA A 95 16.09 12.95 -3.24
N LEU A 96 16.93 13.70 -2.53
CA LEU A 96 17.20 15.11 -2.80
C LEU A 96 18.72 15.28 -2.93
N ASP A 97 19.14 15.81 -4.06
CA ASP A 97 20.49 16.26 -4.34
C ASP A 97 20.49 17.80 -4.35
N SER A 98 21.01 18.40 -3.28
CA SER A 98 20.94 19.83 -3.03
C SER A 98 22.31 20.41 -2.73
N THR A 99 22.52 21.66 -3.14
CA THR A 99 23.71 22.44 -2.76
C THR A 99 23.61 23.00 -1.33
N ARG A 100 22.41 22.98 -0.74
CA ARG A 100 22.13 23.48 0.61
C ARG A 100 21.76 22.31 1.52
N SER A 101 22.13 22.43 2.80
CA SER A 101 21.61 21.52 3.81
C SER A 101 20.11 21.76 3.98
N GLY A 102 19.31 20.71 3.81
CA GLY A 102 17.87 20.82 3.85
C GLY A 102 17.17 19.49 3.64
N ARG A 103 15.87 19.45 3.99
CA ARG A 103 15.04 18.24 3.84
C ARG A 103 14.01 18.43 2.74
N LEU A 104 13.74 17.35 2.01
CA LEU A 104 12.54 17.20 1.18
C LEU A 104 11.52 16.40 1.97
N PHE A 105 10.47 17.04 2.47
CA PHE A 105 9.39 16.37 3.17
C PHE A 105 8.59 15.48 2.22
N LEU A 106 8.14 14.35 2.77
CA LEU A 106 7.31 13.39 2.08
C LEU A 106 6.09 13.07 2.94
N ASP A 107 4.91 13.17 2.34
CA ASP A 107 3.66 12.75 2.97
C ASP A 107 2.86 11.86 2.02
N VAL A 108 2.39 10.74 2.51
CA VAL A 108 1.44 9.86 1.83
C VAL A 108 0.09 9.98 2.53
N PHE A 109 -0.88 10.53 1.80
CA PHE A 109 -2.25 10.71 2.26
C PHE A 109 -3.16 9.65 1.66
N ARG A 110 -4.18 9.26 2.42
CA ARG A 110 -5.41 8.74 1.84
C ARG A 110 -6.38 9.89 1.61
N LEU A 111 -6.87 9.99 0.38
CA LEU A 111 -7.88 10.98 0.02
C LEU A 111 -9.27 10.47 0.47
N PRO A 112 -10.12 11.34 1.04
CA PRO A 112 -11.50 11.01 1.37
C PRO A 112 -12.34 10.88 0.10
N ASP A 113 -13.46 10.17 0.18
CA ASP A 113 -14.42 10.13 -0.93
C ASP A 113 -15.15 11.47 -1.06
N ASP A 114 -15.39 12.13 0.08
CA ASP A 114 -15.89 13.52 0.16
C ASP A 114 -14.71 14.50 0.21
N SER A 115 -14.48 15.21 -0.89
CA SER A 115 -13.41 16.21 -1.02
C SER A 115 -13.51 17.39 -0.05
N ALA A 116 -14.64 17.58 0.64
CA ALA A 116 -14.77 18.58 1.70
C ALA A 116 -14.00 18.19 2.99
N ARG A 117 -13.66 16.91 3.16
CA ARG A 117 -12.90 16.42 4.31
C ARG A 117 -11.40 16.54 4.08
N ALA A 118 -10.65 16.60 5.18
CA ALA A 118 -9.20 16.63 5.12
C ALA A 118 -8.63 15.26 4.69
N PRO A 119 -7.60 15.23 3.82
CA PRO A 119 -6.81 14.02 3.58
C PRO A 119 -6.19 13.49 4.87
N LEU A 120 -6.23 12.17 5.06
CA LEU A 120 -5.62 11.52 6.21
C LEU A 120 -4.16 11.17 5.88
N PRO A 121 -3.16 11.79 6.52
CA PRO A 121 -1.77 11.34 6.40
C PRO A 121 -1.62 9.96 7.04
N LEU A 122 -0.93 9.07 6.32
CA LEU A 122 -0.72 7.68 6.71
C LEU A 122 0.76 7.37 6.93
N VAL A 123 1.63 7.98 6.14
CA VAL A 123 3.09 7.84 6.25
C VAL A 123 3.70 9.18 5.92
N SER A 124 4.54 9.68 6.82
CA SER A 124 5.25 10.94 6.62
C SER A 124 6.72 10.82 7.00
N GLY A 125 7.54 11.67 6.40
CA GLY A 125 8.99 11.55 6.48
C GLY A 125 9.71 12.64 5.70
N ASP A 126 10.96 12.36 5.36
CA ASP A 126 11.83 13.23 4.57
C ASP A 126 12.86 12.43 3.75
N SER A 127 13.66 13.15 2.96
CA SER A 127 14.70 12.58 2.10
C SER A 127 15.82 11.85 2.83
N ALA A 128 15.97 11.93 4.15
CA ALA A 128 17.05 11.26 4.87
C ALA A 128 16.86 9.73 4.94
N ARG A 129 15.62 9.24 4.95
CA ARG A 129 15.32 7.79 4.99
C ARG A 129 15.30 7.14 3.61
N GLY A 130 14.96 7.90 2.57
CA GLY A 130 14.98 7.48 1.17
C GLY A 130 13.89 6.49 0.72
N LEU A 131 13.37 5.62 1.59
CA LEU A 131 12.30 4.65 1.26
C LEU A 131 11.22 4.60 2.34
N TYR A 132 9.98 4.74 1.89
CA TYR A 132 8.75 4.63 2.68
C TYR A 132 7.85 3.52 2.14
N ARG A 133 7.13 2.84 3.03
CA ARG A 133 6.20 1.76 2.68
C ARG A 133 4.86 1.97 3.35
N LEU A 134 3.78 1.69 2.61
CA LEU A 134 2.41 1.76 3.09
C LEU A 134 1.61 0.58 2.54
N VAL A 135 1.00 -0.23 3.41
CA VAL A 135 0.00 -1.21 2.97
C VAL A 135 -1.38 -0.55 2.95
N ALA A 136 -2.01 -0.52 1.77
CA ALA A 136 -3.33 0.07 1.59
C ALA A 136 -4.38 -0.71 2.38
N SER A 137 -4.91 -0.10 3.43
CA SER A 137 -5.92 -0.74 4.29
C SER A 137 -7.32 -0.74 3.68
N ARG A 138 -7.56 0.02 2.61
CA ARG A 138 -8.78 -0.01 1.80
C ARG A 138 -8.49 0.41 0.36
N THR A 139 -9.37 0.02 -0.56
CA THR A 139 -9.35 0.51 -1.94
C THR A 139 -9.80 1.97 -1.95
N ALA A 140 -8.91 2.89 -2.34
CA ALA A 140 -9.16 4.33 -2.33
C ALA A 140 -8.13 5.06 -3.20
N ASP A 141 -8.30 6.36 -3.33
CA ASP A 141 -7.28 7.25 -3.90
C ASP A 141 -6.32 7.67 -2.79
N TYR A 142 -5.04 7.72 -3.14
CA TYR A 142 -3.94 8.15 -2.28
C TYR A 142 -3.20 9.27 -2.98
N ALA A 143 -2.56 10.14 -2.21
CA ALA A 143 -1.71 11.19 -2.73
C ALA A 143 -0.33 11.15 -2.07
N VAL A 144 0.72 11.28 -2.85
CA VAL A 144 2.09 11.49 -2.36
C VAL A 144 2.41 12.97 -2.58
N ARG A 145 2.76 13.70 -1.51
CA ARG A 145 3.23 15.09 -1.59
C ARG A 145 4.71 15.16 -1.26
N LEU A 146 5.44 15.93 -2.05
CA LEU A 146 6.83 16.31 -1.84
C LEU A 146 6.92 17.82 -1.64
N GLN A 147 7.64 18.27 -0.63
CA GLN A 147 7.88 19.70 -0.42
C GLN A 147 9.19 19.94 0.33
N PRO A 148 10.13 20.74 -0.23
CA PRO A 148 11.35 21.09 0.48
C PRO A 148 11.09 22.06 1.64
N GLU A 149 12.02 22.13 2.59
CA GLU A 149 12.09 23.27 3.52
C GLU A 149 12.24 24.61 2.77
N LEU A 150 11.91 25.73 3.42
CA LEU A 150 12.09 27.05 2.82
C LEU A 150 13.56 27.27 2.45
N LEU A 151 13.78 27.89 1.28
CA LEU A 151 15.10 28.25 0.76
C LEU A 151 16.00 27.04 0.43
N VAL A 152 15.45 25.83 0.38
CA VAL A 152 16.15 24.63 -0.08
C VAL A 152 15.85 24.42 -1.56
N ASP A 153 16.91 24.42 -2.36
CA ASP A 153 16.90 24.02 -3.77
C ASP A 153 17.30 22.54 -3.93
N GLY A 154 17.24 22.02 -5.13
CA GLY A 154 17.89 20.76 -5.46
C GLY A 154 17.13 19.94 -6.50
N ARG A 155 17.84 18.98 -7.09
CA ARG A 155 17.26 17.95 -7.95
C ARG A 155 16.71 16.85 -7.06
N TYR A 156 15.47 16.44 -7.28
CA TYR A 156 14.90 15.28 -6.61
C TYR A 156 14.60 14.15 -7.59
N THR A 157 14.61 12.94 -7.05
CA THR A 157 14.05 11.75 -7.71
C THR A 157 12.87 11.24 -6.88
N LEU A 158 11.82 10.81 -7.57
CA LEU A 158 10.68 10.11 -6.99
C LEU A 158 10.50 8.79 -7.73
N SER A 159 10.37 7.69 -6.99
CA SER A 159 9.90 6.43 -7.56
C SER A 159 8.73 5.88 -6.76
N LEU A 160 7.63 5.58 -7.46
CA LEU A 160 6.44 4.94 -6.91
C LEU A 160 6.32 3.55 -7.50
N ALA A 161 6.31 2.53 -6.64
CA ALA A 161 6.11 1.14 -7.04
C ALA A 161 5.04 0.50 -6.15
N VAL A 162 4.30 -0.46 -6.72
CA VAL A 162 3.36 -1.30 -5.96
C VAL A 162 3.95 -2.70 -5.82
N ASP A 163 3.71 -3.32 -4.67
CA ASP A 163 4.18 -4.66 -4.33
C ASP A 163 3.11 -5.45 -3.57
N ALA A 164 3.35 -6.76 -3.43
CA ALA A 164 2.60 -7.62 -2.53
C ALA A 164 2.96 -7.31 -1.08
N SER A 165 1.97 -7.10 -0.22
CA SER A 165 2.20 -6.93 1.22
C SER A 165 2.46 -8.26 1.96
N LEU A 166 1.98 -9.37 1.40
CA LEU A 166 2.18 -10.71 1.93
C LEU A 166 3.17 -11.52 1.09
N ALA A 167 3.87 -12.45 1.73
CA ALA A 167 4.60 -13.49 1.02
C ALA A 167 3.63 -14.47 0.35
N PHE A 168 4.07 -15.10 -0.72
CA PHE A 168 3.27 -16.11 -1.39
C PHE A 168 3.19 -17.38 -0.51
N PRO A 169 2.00 -17.90 -0.19
CA PRO A 169 1.82 -18.89 0.88
C PRO A 169 2.06 -20.35 0.45
N VAL A 170 2.59 -20.59 -0.75
CA VAL A 170 2.93 -21.92 -1.25
C VAL A 170 4.31 -21.86 -1.88
N GLU A 171 5.20 -22.76 -1.43
CA GLU A 171 6.58 -22.80 -1.90
C GLU A 171 6.67 -23.01 -3.42
N GLY A 172 7.53 -22.23 -4.08
CA GLY A 172 7.78 -22.32 -5.52
C GLY A 172 6.60 -21.91 -6.40
N ARG A 173 5.56 -21.28 -5.84
CA ARG A 173 4.37 -20.84 -6.60
C ARG A 173 4.26 -19.32 -6.63
N SER A 174 3.36 -18.84 -7.49
CA SER A 174 3.05 -17.42 -7.65
C SER A 174 1.57 -17.24 -8.00
N THR A 175 1.14 -16.01 -8.22
CA THR A 175 -0.24 -15.69 -8.64
C THR A 175 -0.67 -16.43 -9.90
N ARG A 176 0.26 -16.90 -10.74
CA ARG A 176 -0.02 -17.77 -11.91
C ARG A 176 -0.60 -19.13 -11.53
N SER A 177 -0.45 -19.56 -10.27
CA SER A 177 -1.00 -20.82 -9.74
C SER A 177 -2.39 -20.65 -9.13
N ILE A 178 -2.96 -19.43 -9.13
CA ILE A 178 -4.32 -19.18 -8.69
C ILE A 178 -5.28 -19.49 -9.85
N GLN A 179 -6.23 -20.41 -9.63
CA GLN A 179 -7.22 -20.79 -10.64
C GLN A 179 -8.68 -20.61 -10.19
N SER A 180 -8.91 -20.33 -8.90
CA SER A 180 -10.19 -19.82 -8.40
C SER A 180 -9.95 -18.61 -7.54
N VAL A 181 -10.70 -17.53 -7.78
CA VAL A 181 -10.51 -16.21 -7.19
C VAL A 181 -11.63 -15.87 -6.22
N PHE A 182 -11.39 -14.83 -5.43
CA PHE A 182 -12.37 -14.30 -4.50
C PHE A 182 -13.64 -13.90 -5.25
N GLY A 183 -14.80 -14.25 -4.70
CA GLY A 183 -16.09 -13.96 -5.34
C GLY A 183 -16.67 -15.13 -6.13
N ASP A 184 -15.86 -16.07 -6.63
CA ASP A 184 -16.30 -17.19 -7.46
C ASP A 184 -17.47 -17.97 -6.84
N PRO A 185 -18.43 -18.45 -7.65
CA PRO A 185 -19.57 -19.20 -7.15
C PRO A 185 -19.12 -20.53 -6.55
N ARG A 186 -19.66 -20.86 -5.38
CA ARG A 186 -19.47 -22.14 -4.68
C ARG A 186 -20.82 -22.81 -4.47
N GLU A 187 -20.82 -24.15 -4.46
CA GLU A 187 -22.01 -24.97 -4.18
C GLU A 187 -23.19 -24.61 -5.11
N GLY A 188 -22.92 -24.51 -6.41
CA GLY A 188 -23.94 -24.14 -7.41
C GLY A 188 -24.43 -22.69 -7.31
N GLY A 189 -23.62 -21.78 -6.73
CA GLY A 189 -23.94 -20.35 -6.58
C GLY A 189 -24.56 -19.97 -5.23
N ARG A 190 -24.74 -20.93 -4.31
CA ARG A 190 -25.31 -20.69 -2.98
C ARG A 190 -24.36 -19.95 -2.03
N ARG A 191 -23.06 -19.97 -2.31
CA ARG A 191 -22.03 -19.32 -1.51
C ARG A 191 -20.99 -18.66 -2.41
N SER A 192 -20.36 -17.60 -1.93
CA SER A 192 -19.23 -16.96 -2.59
C SER A 192 -17.89 -17.49 -2.05
N HIS A 193 -16.88 -17.56 -2.91
CA HIS A 193 -15.53 -17.92 -2.53
C HIS A 193 -14.87 -16.80 -1.70
N HIS A 194 -14.51 -17.09 -0.45
CA HIS A 194 -13.94 -16.14 0.50
C HIS A 194 -12.39 -16.14 0.54
N GLY A 195 -11.75 -16.51 -0.57
CA GLY A 195 -10.30 -16.64 -0.66
C GLY A 195 -9.83 -16.79 -2.11
N VAL A 196 -8.63 -17.32 -2.27
CA VAL A 196 -8.09 -17.78 -3.55
C VAL A 196 -7.63 -19.24 -3.40
N ASP A 197 -7.76 -20.02 -4.47
CA ASP A 197 -7.27 -21.40 -4.50
C ASP A 197 -5.97 -21.46 -5.31
N ILE A 198 -4.89 -21.82 -4.64
CA ILE A 198 -3.53 -21.90 -5.16
C ILE A 198 -3.18 -23.37 -5.41
N PHE A 199 -3.12 -23.76 -6.66
CA PHE A 199 -2.91 -25.16 -7.06
C PHE A 199 -1.42 -25.53 -7.01
N ALA A 200 -1.14 -26.67 -6.38
CA ALA A 200 0.20 -27.25 -6.28
C ALA A 200 0.10 -28.75 -5.97
N PRO A 201 1.13 -29.55 -6.26
CA PRO A 201 1.15 -30.96 -5.88
C PRO A 201 0.86 -31.15 -4.39
N ARG A 202 0.16 -32.24 -4.03
CA ARG A 202 0.02 -32.67 -2.64
C ARG A 202 1.42 -32.75 -2.01
N TRP A 203 1.53 -32.39 -0.74
CA TRP A 203 2.79 -32.31 0.00
C TRP A 203 3.71 -31.13 -0.34
N THR A 204 3.30 -30.21 -1.22
CA THR A 204 4.03 -28.93 -1.37
C THR A 204 3.95 -28.14 -0.06
N PRO A 205 5.05 -27.55 0.46
CA PRO A 205 5.01 -26.75 1.68
C PRO A 205 4.07 -25.55 1.57
N VAL A 206 3.23 -25.38 2.60
CA VAL A 206 2.41 -24.19 2.82
C VAL A 206 3.12 -23.32 3.83
N LEU A 207 3.38 -22.07 3.44
CA LEU A 207 4.25 -21.14 4.16
C LEU A 207 3.43 -20.04 4.83
N SER A 208 3.90 -19.51 5.96
CA SER A 208 3.31 -18.33 6.56
C SER A 208 3.53 -17.11 5.66
N ALA A 209 2.44 -16.47 5.25
CA ALA A 209 2.46 -15.28 4.40
C ALA A 209 2.95 -14.01 5.14
N SER A 210 2.88 -13.98 6.46
CA SER A 210 3.41 -12.91 7.31
C SER A 210 4.03 -13.45 8.60
N ASP A 211 4.75 -12.57 9.29
CA ASP A 211 5.11 -12.79 10.69
C ASP A 211 3.83 -12.76 11.52
N GLY A 212 3.76 -13.59 12.56
CA GLY A 212 2.54 -13.67 13.34
C GLY A 212 2.54 -14.73 14.42
N VAL A 213 1.33 -15.01 14.89
CA VAL A 213 1.05 -16.05 15.87
C VAL A 213 -0.03 -16.97 15.32
N VAL A 214 0.21 -18.27 15.37
CA VAL A 214 -0.79 -19.29 15.04
C VAL A 214 -1.94 -19.18 16.02
N ALA A 215 -3.05 -18.62 15.56
CA ALA A 215 -4.22 -18.38 16.37
C ALA A 215 -5.07 -19.64 16.53
N ARG A 216 -5.17 -20.47 15.47
CA ARG A 216 -5.94 -21.71 15.51
C ARG A 216 -5.33 -22.81 14.65
N VAL A 217 -5.45 -24.06 15.11
CA VAL A 217 -5.16 -25.29 14.35
C VAL A 217 -6.31 -26.26 14.57
N ARG A 218 -7.09 -26.56 13.52
CA ARG A 218 -8.35 -27.32 13.64
C ARG A 218 -8.57 -28.21 12.42
N GLU A 219 -9.45 -29.19 12.57
CA GLU A 219 -10.08 -29.90 11.45
C GLU A 219 -11.56 -29.50 11.41
N THR A 220 -12.06 -29.11 10.24
CA THR A 220 -13.44 -28.62 10.04
C THR A 220 -14.07 -29.31 8.84
N PRO A 221 -15.42 -29.48 8.79
CA PRO A 221 -16.07 -30.15 7.66
C PRO A 221 -15.80 -29.47 6.31
N ILE A 222 -15.81 -28.14 6.27
CA ILE A 222 -15.61 -27.37 5.04
C ILE A 222 -14.12 -27.23 4.74
N GLY A 223 -13.35 -26.63 5.65
CA GLY A 223 -11.93 -26.32 5.43
C GLY A 223 -10.99 -27.51 5.53
N GLY A 224 -11.46 -28.67 6.00
CA GLY A 224 -10.59 -29.80 6.31
C GLY A 224 -9.62 -29.42 7.41
N ARG A 225 -8.35 -29.78 7.25
CA ARG A 225 -7.27 -29.36 8.15
C ARG A 225 -6.90 -27.91 7.84
N VAL A 226 -7.05 -27.05 8.85
CA VAL A 226 -6.87 -25.60 8.72
C VAL A 226 -5.85 -25.05 9.70
N VAL A 227 -5.18 -23.98 9.31
CA VAL A 227 -4.36 -23.13 10.18
C VAL A 227 -4.86 -21.70 10.05
N TRP A 228 -4.95 -20.99 11.18
CA TRP A 228 -5.14 -19.55 11.22
C TRP A 228 -3.91 -18.89 11.80
N VAL A 229 -3.38 -17.88 11.10
CA VAL A 229 -2.29 -17.03 11.61
C VAL A 229 -2.83 -15.63 11.82
N ARG A 230 -2.66 -15.08 13.02
CA ARG A 230 -2.90 -13.66 13.28
C ARG A 230 -1.65 -12.89 12.88
N ASP A 231 -1.83 -11.98 11.94
CA ASP A 231 -0.77 -11.12 11.42
C ASP A 231 -0.21 -10.21 12.53
N ALA A 232 1.10 -10.04 12.59
CA ALA A 232 1.76 -9.19 13.57
C ALA A 232 1.63 -7.69 13.27
N ASP A 233 1.59 -7.33 11.98
CA ASP A 233 1.73 -5.95 11.52
C ASP A 233 0.38 -5.34 11.08
N ALA A 234 -0.64 -6.17 10.89
CA ALA A 234 -1.95 -5.75 10.42
C ALA A 234 -3.10 -6.38 11.23
N PRO A 235 -4.26 -5.70 11.37
CA PRO A 235 -5.42 -6.22 12.09
C PRO A 235 -6.20 -7.25 11.24
N GLN A 236 -5.51 -8.28 10.78
CA GLN A 236 -6.03 -9.35 9.93
C GLN A 236 -5.63 -10.74 10.43
N SER A 237 -6.37 -11.74 9.99
CA SER A 237 -6.03 -13.15 10.17
C SER A 237 -5.97 -13.82 8.82
N LEU A 238 -4.95 -14.65 8.63
CA LEU A 238 -4.68 -15.41 7.43
C LEU A 238 -5.18 -16.84 7.63
N TYR A 239 -5.96 -17.32 6.69
CA TYR A 239 -6.62 -18.63 6.72
C TYR A 239 -5.99 -19.55 5.68
N TYR A 240 -5.55 -20.73 6.11
CA TYR A 240 -4.93 -21.75 5.28
C TYR A 240 -5.75 -23.04 5.43
N ALA A 241 -6.31 -23.55 4.35
CA ALA A 241 -7.23 -24.69 4.39
C ALA A 241 -6.90 -25.78 3.38
N HIS A 242 -7.63 -26.89 3.49
CA HIS A 242 -7.50 -28.12 2.71
C HIS A 242 -6.15 -28.83 2.90
N LEU A 243 -5.46 -28.55 4.00
CA LEU A 243 -4.10 -29.06 4.23
C LEU A 243 -4.10 -30.60 4.29
N GLN A 244 -3.04 -31.20 3.78
CA GLN A 244 -2.75 -32.62 3.97
C GLN A 244 -2.29 -32.87 5.41
N GLN A 245 -1.48 -31.97 5.97
CA GLN A 245 -0.95 -32.05 7.32
C GLN A 245 -0.69 -30.64 7.85
N GLN A 246 -0.85 -30.45 9.16
CA GLN A 246 -0.46 -29.26 9.91
C GLN A 246 0.84 -29.57 10.67
N THR A 247 1.81 -28.67 10.67
CA THR A 247 3.11 -28.84 11.34
C THR A 247 3.33 -27.87 12.49
N VAL A 248 2.32 -27.05 12.79
CA VAL A 248 2.36 -26.01 13.82
C VAL A 248 1.29 -26.24 14.89
N ARG A 249 1.42 -25.53 16.01
CA ARG A 249 0.47 -25.57 17.13
C ARG A 249 -0.06 -24.18 17.48
N GLU A 250 -1.21 -24.13 18.13
CA GLU A 250 -1.78 -22.86 18.62
C GLU A 250 -0.82 -22.14 19.58
N GLY A 251 -0.75 -20.82 19.47
CA GLY A 251 0.17 -19.97 20.23
C GLY A 251 1.61 -19.91 19.68
N GLN A 252 1.97 -20.74 18.70
CA GLN A 252 3.29 -20.71 18.08
C GLN A 252 3.51 -19.39 17.33
N ARG A 253 4.66 -18.74 17.59
CA ARG A 253 5.14 -17.63 16.76
C ARG A 253 5.71 -18.20 15.46
N VAL A 254 5.36 -17.58 14.34
CA VAL A 254 5.86 -17.93 13.01
C VAL A 254 6.40 -16.68 12.34
N ARG A 255 7.44 -16.87 11.54
CA ARG A 255 7.97 -15.86 10.63
C ARG A 255 7.44 -16.12 9.23
N ARG A 256 7.42 -15.07 8.42
CA ARG A 256 7.19 -15.13 7.00
C ARG A 256 8.10 -16.19 6.38
N GLY A 257 7.50 -17.15 5.68
CA GLY A 257 8.22 -18.27 5.06
C GLY A 257 8.29 -19.55 5.91
N ASP A 258 7.94 -19.52 7.20
CA ASP A 258 7.89 -20.74 8.02
C ASP A 258 6.82 -21.71 7.51
N THR A 259 7.12 -23.01 7.50
CA THR A 259 6.17 -24.04 7.07
C THR A 259 5.06 -24.25 8.11
N LEU A 260 3.82 -24.01 7.72
CA LEU A 260 2.61 -24.23 8.53
C LEU A 260 2.02 -25.63 8.36
N GLY A 261 2.32 -26.26 7.23
CA GLY A 261 1.78 -27.54 6.84
C GLY A 261 2.04 -27.82 5.37
N PHE A 262 1.23 -28.69 4.79
CA PHE A 262 1.42 -29.15 3.41
C PHE A 262 0.13 -29.13 2.62
N VAL A 263 0.23 -28.81 1.32
CA VAL A 263 -0.89 -28.79 0.38
C VAL A 263 -1.57 -30.16 0.35
N GLY A 264 -2.90 -30.16 0.37
CA GLY A 264 -3.73 -31.35 0.30
C GLY A 264 -5.03 -31.07 -0.43
N ASN A 265 -6.06 -31.83 -0.07
CA ASN A 265 -7.42 -31.63 -0.52
C ASN A 265 -8.43 -32.10 0.55
N THR A 266 -8.13 -31.86 1.83
CA THR A 266 -9.01 -32.30 2.94
C THR A 266 -10.28 -31.44 3.05
N GLY A 267 -11.29 -31.91 3.79
CA GLY A 267 -12.57 -31.22 3.90
C GLY A 267 -13.42 -31.38 2.64
N ASN A 268 -14.12 -30.32 2.23
CA ASN A 268 -14.98 -30.38 1.04
C ASN A 268 -14.20 -30.37 -0.30
N ALA A 269 -12.87 -30.18 -0.26
CA ALA A 269 -11.99 -30.25 -1.43
C ALA A 269 -11.62 -31.69 -1.85
N ARG A 270 -12.09 -32.73 -1.13
CA ARG A 270 -11.63 -34.12 -1.32
C ARG A 270 -11.74 -34.65 -2.76
N THR A 271 -12.67 -34.12 -3.55
CA THR A 271 -12.92 -34.52 -4.94
C THR A 271 -12.30 -33.58 -5.98
N THR A 272 -11.51 -32.58 -5.56
CA THR A 272 -10.84 -31.63 -6.46
C THR A 272 -9.31 -31.86 -6.46
N PRO A 273 -8.59 -31.34 -7.47
CA PRO A 273 -7.13 -31.38 -7.47
C PRO A 273 -6.53 -30.70 -6.23
N PRO A 274 -5.37 -31.17 -5.71
CA PRO A 274 -4.74 -30.57 -4.55
C PRO A 274 -4.45 -29.07 -4.71
N HIS A 275 -4.81 -28.31 -3.69
CA HIS A 275 -4.62 -26.85 -3.64
C HIS A 275 -4.61 -26.35 -2.20
N LEU A 276 -4.05 -25.16 -2.00
CA LEU A 276 -4.26 -24.37 -0.79
C LEU A 276 -5.43 -23.42 -1.04
N HIS A 277 -6.47 -23.48 -0.21
CA HIS A 277 -7.39 -22.36 -0.08
C HIS A 277 -6.79 -21.34 0.90
N PHE A 278 -6.53 -20.13 0.41
CA PHE A 278 -5.94 -19.03 1.18
C PHE A 278 -6.92 -17.87 1.31
N GLY A 279 -7.20 -17.43 2.54
CA GLY A 279 -8.12 -16.33 2.83
C GLY A 279 -7.48 -15.26 3.70
N VAL A 280 -7.91 -14.00 3.50
CA VAL A 280 -7.53 -12.87 4.36
C VAL A 280 -8.79 -12.34 5.03
N TYR A 281 -8.79 -12.29 6.36
CA TYR A 281 -9.93 -11.87 7.16
C TYR A 281 -9.56 -10.63 7.97
N VAL A 282 -10.21 -9.51 7.71
CA VAL A 282 -9.94 -8.25 8.41
C VAL A 282 -10.92 -8.10 9.57
N ARG A 283 -10.38 -7.77 10.76
CA ARG A 283 -11.18 -7.60 11.97
C ARG A 283 -12.28 -6.54 11.75
N GLY A 284 -13.52 -6.88 12.10
CA GLY A 284 -14.68 -6.01 11.92
C GLY A 284 -15.21 -5.89 10.49
N ARG A 285 -14.57 -6.54 9.50
CA ARG A 285 -15.01 -6.53 8.09
C ARG A 285 -15.32 -7.92 7.54
N GLY A 286 -14.60 -8.95 7.98
CA GLY A 286 -14.71 -10.30 7.44
C GLY A 286 -13.75 -10.55 6.27
N PRO A 287 -14.07 -11.49 5.37
CA PRO A 287 -13.16 -11.90 4.30
C PRO A 287 -12.97 -10.79 3.26
N VAL A 288 -11.75 -10.65 2.77
CA VAL A 288 -11.37 -9.68 1.74
C VAL A 288 -10.60 -10.39 0.65
N ASP A 289 -10.61 -9.83 -0.56
CA ASP A 289 -9.89 -10.38 -1.71
C ASP A 289 -8.37 -10.51 -1.43
N PRO A 290 -7.81 -11.74 -1.36
CA PRO A 290 -6.38 -11.95 -1.17
C PRO A 290 -5.52 -11.58 -2.37
N TRP A 291 -6.09 -11.44 -3.58
CA TRP A 291 -5.33 -11.27 -4.81
C TRP A 291 -4.30 -10.16 -4.70
N TYR A 292 -4.73 -8.98 -4.26
CA TYR A 292 -3.87 -7.79 -4.16
C TYR A 292 -2.86 -7.84 -3.02
N TYR A 293 -3.04 -8.74 -2.04
CA TYR A 293 -2.03 -9.00 -1.02
C TYR A 293 -0.87 -9.85 -1.55
N LEU A 294 -1.12 -10.66 -2.58
CA LEU A 294 -0.17 -11.61 -3.17
C LEU A 294 0.42 -11.14 -4.51
N TRP A 295 -0.22 -10.18 -5.16
CA TRP A 295 0.14 -9.72 -6.49
C TRP A 295 1.39 -8.85 -6.47
N ARG A 296 2.42 -9.30 -7.20
CA ARG A 296 3.66 -8.57 -7.44
C ARG A 296 3.72 -8.15 -8.91
N PRO A 297 3.50 -6.86 -9.25
CA PRO A 297 3.68 -6.38 -10.61
C PRO A 297 5.16 -6.32 -11.00
N ASP A 298 5.39 -6.19 -12.32
CA ASP A 298 6.66 -5.68 -12.81
C ASP A 298 6.90 -4.27 -12.24
N ARG A 299 8.11 -4.02 -11.77
CA ARG A 299 8.51 -2.75 -11.16
C ARG A 299 9.37 -1.90 -12.06
N THR A 300 9.64 -2.36 -13.27
CA THR A 300 10.42 -1.64 -14.26
C THR A 300 9.60 -0.45 -14.76
N PRO A 301 10.00 0.80 -14.48
CA PRO A 301 9.31 1.96 -15.01
C PRO A 301 9.39 1.96 -16.55
N PRO A 302 8.38 2.49 -17.25
CA PRO A 302 8.47 2.68 -18.70
C PRO A 302 9.69 3.55 -19.04
N ALA A 303 10.31 3.27 -20.19
CA ALA A 303 11.43 4.08 -20.65
C ALA A 303 11.04 5.55 -20.78
N ARG A 304 11.96 6.42 -20.37
CA ARG A 304 11.81 7.87 -20.46
C ARG A 304 11.94 8.29 -21.94
N THR A 305 10.94 9.00 -22.45
CA THR A 305 10.88 9.53 -23.81
C THR A 305 10.54 11.03 -23.77
N ALA A 306 11.35 11.85 -24.45
CA ALA A 306 11.08 13.26 -24.69
C ALA A 306 11.21 13.55 -26.19
N PRO A 307 10.39 14.45 -26.76
CA PRO A 307 10.52 14.82 -28.15
C PRO A 307 11.82 15.62 -28.33
N LEU A 308 12.54 15.34 -29.42
CA LEU A 308 13.90 15.85 -29.65
C LEU A 308 13.95 17.37 -29.86
N ASP A 309 12.85 17.96 -30.31
CA ASP A 309 12.67 19.41 -30.44
C ASP A 309 12.57 20.13 -29.08
N ALA A 310 12.35 19.38 -27.99
CA ALA A 310 12.41 19.89 -26.61
C ALA A 310 13.76 19.66 -25.93
N LEU A 311 14.81 19.23 -26.66
CA LEU A 311 16.16 19.08 -26.11
C LEU A 311 16.67 20.42 -25.55
N GLY A 312 17.07 20.42 -24.27
CA GLY A 312 17.54 21.62 -23.56
C GLY A 312 16.42 22.51 -22.98
N ALA A 313 15.14 22.15 -23.16
CA ALA A 313 14.01 22.85 -22.57
C ALA A 313 13.47 22.12 -21.32
N TRP A 314 12.96 22.89 -20.37
CA TRP A 314 12.17 22.34 -19.26
C TRP A 314 10.72 22.19 -19.71
N THR A 315 10.16 20.99 -19.58
CA THR A 315 8.77 20.70 -19.96
C THR A 315 7.99 20.08 -18.80
N ARG A 316 6.70 20.37 -18.73
CA ARG A 316 5.78 19.78 -17.75
C ARG A 316 5.26 18.45 -18.31
N THR A 317 5.40 17.36 -17.57
CA THR A 317 5.05 15.97 -17.94
C THR A 317 3.55 15.69 -18.16
N ALA A 318 2.72 16.72 -18.34
CA ALA A 318 1.28 16.60 -18.46
C ALA A 318 0.79 16.38 -19.91
N GLY A 319 1.68 16.36 -20.91
CA GLY A 319 1.34 16.23 -22.32
C GLY A 319 1.40 14.78 -22.86
N PRO A 320 0.52 14.38 -23.79
CA PRO A 320 0.66 13.10 -24.48
C PRO A 320 1.98 13.08 -25.27
N GLY A 321 2.81 12.05 -25.04
CA GLY A 321 4.10 11.85 -25.73
C GLY A 321 5.35 12.14 -24.90
N LEU A 322 5.22 12.74 -23.72
CA LEU A 322 6.31 12.97 -22.77
C LEU A 322 6.24 11.98 -21.61
N ARG A 323 7.32 11.23 -21.40
CA ARG A 323 7.54 10.34 -20.24
C ARG A 323 8.94 10.66 -19.74
N LEU A 324 9.10 11.41 -18.66
CA LEU A 324 10.43 11.68 -18.10
C LEU A 324 10.81 10.68 -17.02
#